data_AF-A0A1V5EDK1-F1
#
_entry.id   AF-A0A1V5EDK1-F1
#
_cell.length_a   1.000
_cell.length_b   1.000
_cell.length_c   1.000
_cell.angle_alpha   90.00
_cell.angle_beta   90.00
_cell.angle_gamma   90.00
#
_symmetry.space_group_name_H-M   'P 1'
#
loop_
_entity.id
_entity.type
_entity.pdbx_description
1 polymer ?
#
loop_
_entity_poly.entity_id
_entity_poly.type
_entity_poly.pdbx_seq_one_letter_code
_entity_poly.pdbx_strand_id
1 'polypeptide(L)'
;MRVSDILSALEWGTRNALSIGAACACVGFIVGATTLTGLGLKFAATVINLANAAGSTVISLDFFNLLTLKGVTLFFTLLFTMFACFILGMGIPTTAQYIVASMIAAPALLQWGINPLVSHFFVFYYSILADVTPPVALAAYAASGISGADPFRTGLRAFTLSSGGFIVPFVFVSAPIVLGYPSILDPNVPMDWVWFCQVLFTLIAGAIALGATVIGYLADRSTILERVLTGLAAAFLIMPENITDILGLGLLFAVYVIHKLRKRRRKLQTPGAPAETAA
;
A
#
# COMPACT_ATOMS: atom_id res chain seq x y z
N MET A 1 9.54 22.06 -31.46
CA MET A 1 10.00 20.69 -31.79
C MET A 1 9.92 20.53 -33.30
N ARG A 2 11.01 20.13 -33.96
CA ARG A 2 11.00 19.88 -35.40
C ARG A 2 10.37 18.51 -35.68
N VAL A 3 9.82 18.31 -36.88
CA VAL A 3 9.24 17.02 -37.27
C VAL A 3 10.27 15.87 -37.16
N SER A 4 11.54 16.16 -37.43
CA SER A 4 12.66 15.22 -37.20
C SER A 4 12.75 14.74 -35.76
N ASP A 5 12.59 15.65 -34.78
CA ASP A 5 12.71 15.32 -33.36
C ASP A 5 11.54 14.41 -32.92
N ILE A 6 10.35 14.64 -33.48
CA ILE A 6 9.16 13.81 -33.25
C ILE A 6 9.38 12.41 -33.83
N LEU A 7 9.90 12.30 -35.06
CA LEU A 7 10.18 11.00 -35.68
C LEU A 7 11.27 10.23 -34.93
N SER A 8 12.33 10.91 -34.49
CA SER A 8 13.37 10.29 -33.66
C SER A 8 12.84 9.84 -32.30
N ALA A 9 11.93 10.59 -31.68
CA ALA A 9 11.29 10.18 -30.43
C ALA A 9 10.39 8.93 -30.62
N LEU A 10 9.66 8.84 -31.74
CA LEU A 10 8.86 7.66 -32.09
C LEU A 10 9.73 6.42 -32.33
N GLU A 11 10.85 6.57 -33.05
CA GLU A 11 11.81 5.49 -33.25
C GLU A 11 12.39 5.01 -31.91
N TRP A 12 12.80 5.95 -31.05
CA TRP A 12 13.35 5.64 -29.74
C TRP A 12 12.32 4.94 -28.84
N GLY A 13 11.08 5.40 -28.82
CA GLY A 13 9.99 4.75 -28.08
C GLY A 13 9.75 3.32 -28.58
N THR A 14 9.74 3.12 -29.90
CA THR A 14 9.56 1.79 -30.51
C THR A 14 10.69 0.84 -30.15
N ARG A 15 11.95 1.29 -30.23
CA ARG A 15 13.12 0.46 -29.86
C ARG A 15 13.09 0.03 -28.41
N ASN A 16 12.69 0.91 -27.49
CA ASN A 16 12.57 0.56 -26.06
C ASN A 16 11.40 -0.40 -25.78
N ALA A 17 10.30 -0.27 -26.53
CA ALA A 17 9.12 -1.13 -26.39
C ALA A 17 9.39 -2.59 -26.79
N LEU A 18 10.38 -2.85 -27.66
CA LEU A 18 10.72 -4.22 -28.09
C LEU A 18 11.08 -5.14 -26.91
N SER A 19 11.79 -4.63 -25.91
CA SER A 19 12.16 -5.41 -24.72
C SER A 19 10.94 -5.82 -23.89
N ILE A 20 9.98 -4.91 -23.73
CA ILE A 20 8.70 -5.15 -23.05
C ILE A 20 7.86 -6.14 -23.86
N GLY A 21 7.83 -6.00 -25.19
CA GLY A 21 7.12 -6.90 -26.09
C GLY A 21 7.61 -8.34 -26.00
N ALA A 22 8.94 -8.55 -25.98
CA ALA A 22 9.53 -9.87 -25.79
C ALA A 22 9.16 -10.48 -24.43
N ALA A 23 9.22 -9.69 -23.35
CA ALA A 23 8.80 -10.14 -22.02
C ALA A 23 7.30 -10.53 -22.00
N CYS A 24 6.43 -9.73 -22.62
CA CYS A 24 4.99 -10.04 -22.71
C CYS A 24 4.71 -11.31 -23.51
N ALA A 25 5.45 -11.55 -24.61
CA ALA A 25 5.33 -12.78 -25.39
C ALA A 25 5.67 -14.02 -24.54
N CYS A 26 6.75 -13.97 -23.75
CA CYS A 26 7.11 -15.04 -22.82
C CYS A 26 6.04 -15.27 -21.75
N VAL A 27 5.51 -14.19 -21.18
CA VAL A 27 4.44 -14.26 -20.18
C VAL A 27 3.17 -14.87 -20.77
N GLY A 28 2.88 -14.66 -22.05
CA GLY A 28 1.75 -15.28 -22.74
C GLY A 28 1.74 -16.81 -22.62
N PHE A 29 2.90 -17.47 -22.66
CA PHE A 29 2.99 -18.91 -22.42
C PHE A 29 2.63 -19.29 -20.98
N ILE A 30 3.06 -18.49 -20.00
CA ILE A 30 2.71 -18.69 -18.58
C ILE A 30 1.20 -18.52 -18.40
N VAL A 31 0.61 -17.48 -18.98
CA VAL A 31 -0.85 -17.24 -18.93
C VAL A 31 -1.60 -18.40 -19.56
N GLY A 32 -1.18 -18.88 -20.73
CA GLY A 32 -1.79 -20.04 -21.39
C GLY A 32 -1.73 -21.30 -20.53
N ALA A 33 -0.56 -21.64 -20.00
CA ALA A 33 -0.38 -22.82 -19.15
C ALA A 33 -1.18 -22.73 -17.83
N THR A 34 -1.15 -21.58 -17.16
CA THR A 34 -1.89 -21.36 -15.90
C THR A 34 -3.40 -21.37 -16.09
N THR A 35 -3.89 -20.83 -17.21
CA THR A 35 -5.31 -20.86 -17.58
C THR A 35 -5.77 -22.30 -17.88
N LEU A 36 -5.03 -23.04 -18.73
CA LEU A 36 -5.38 -24.42 -19.09
C LEU A 36 -5.34 -25.38 -17.90
N THR A 37 -4.43 -25.16 -16.95
CA THR A 37 -4.31 -25.99 -15.74
C THR A 37 -5.28 -25.58 -14.62
N GLY A 38 -5.91 -24.41 -14.74
CA GLY A 38 -6.76 -23.83 -13.69
C GLY A 38 -6.00 -23.44 -12.43
N LEU A 39 -4.68 -23.18 -12.53
CA LEU A 39 -3.82 -22.92 -11.38
C LEU A 39 -4.31 -21.73 -10.55
N GLY A 40 -4.73 -20.64 -11.19
CA GLY A 40 -5.23 -19.44 -10.51
C GLY A 40 -6.49 -19.72 -9.68
N LEU A 41 -7.43 -20.53 -10.20
CA LEU A 41 -8.65 -20.90 -9.46
C LEU A 41 -8.34 -21.80 -8.26
N LYS A 42 -7.42 -22.76 -8.43
CA LYS A 42 -6.96 -23.62 -7.33
C LYS A 42 -6.24 -22.81 -6.25
N PHE A 43 -5.34 -21.93 -6.67
CA PHE A 43 -4.62 -21.02 -5.77
C PHE A 43 -5.59 -20.15 -4.97
N ALA A 44 -6.56 -19.53 -5.64
CA ALA A 44 -7.61 -18.76 -5.02
C ALA A 44 -8.40 -19.54 -3.97
N ALA A 45 -8.84 -20.76 -4.29
CA ALA A 45 -9.53 -21.62 -3.35
C ALA A 45 -8.64 -21.98 -2.14
N THR A 46 -7.35 -22.28 -2.37
CA THR A 46 -6.39 -22.55 -1.29
C THR A 46 -6.19 -21.34 -0.38
N VAL A 47 -6.05 -20.14 -0.95
CA VAL A 47 -5.91 -18.89 -0.17
C VAL A 47 -7.15 -18.65 0.69
N ILE A 48 -8.35 -18.78 0.12
CA ILE A 48 -9.61 -18.60 0.85
C ILE A 48 -9.77 -19.67 1.95
N ASN A 49 -9.45 -20.93 1.67
CA ASN A 49 -9.52 -22.01 2.65
C ASN A 49 -8.52 -21.80 3.80
N LEU A 50 -7.29 -21.37 3.48
CA LEU A 50 -6.29 -21.04 4.49
C LEU A 50 -6.71 -19.81 5.31
N ALA A 51 -7.31 -18.80 4.67
CA ALA A 51 -7.85 -17.63 5.34
C ALA A 51 -9.02 -17.99 6.26
N ASN A 52 -9.88 -18.93 5.88
CA ASN A 52 -10.95 -19.45 6.72
C ASN A 52 -10.40 -20.21 7.94
N ALA A 53 -9.39 -21.05 7.73
CA ALA A 53 -8.71 -21.77 8.80
C ALA A 53 -8.06 -20.79 9.80
N ALA A 54 -7.25 -19.85 9.31
CA ALA A 54 -6.66 -18.80 10.13
C ALA A 54 -7.72 -17.96 10.85
N GLY A 55 -8.78 -17.55 10.15
CA GLY A 55 -9.88 -16.79 10.72
C GLY A 55 -10.59 -17.53 11.85
N SER A 56 -10.86 -18.83 11.69
CA SER A 56 -11.47 -19.65 12.73
C SER A 56 -10.62 -19.75 14.00
N THR A 57 -9.29 -19.82 13.86
CA THR A 57 -8.38 -19.84 15.02
C THR A 57 -8.36 -18.50 15.75
N VAL A 58 -8.37 -17.38 15.01
CA VAL A 58 -8.38 -16.04 15.62
C VAL A 58 -9.70 -15.76 16.33
N ILE A 59 -10.83 -16.17 15.75
CA ILE A 59 -12.15 -16.01 16.38
C ILE A 59 -12.25 -16.86 17.65
N SER A 60 -11.63 -18.04 17.69
CA SER A 60 -11.60 -18.85 18.91
C SER A 60 -10.84 -18.18 20.08
N LEU A 61 -9.99 -17.19 19.78
CA LEU A 61 -9.26 -16.38 20.75
C LEU A 61 -9.94 -15.01 21.01
N ASP A 62 -11.05 -14.71 20.33
CA ASP A 62 -11.80 -13.48 20.53
C ASP A 62 -12.69 -13.61 21.78
N PHE A 63 -12.15 -13.21 22.92
CA PHE A 63 -12.88 -13.17 24.19
C PHE A 63 -14.02 -12.15 24.22
N PHE A 64 -14.04 -11.17 23.31
CA PHE A 64 -15.00 -10.05 23.33
C PHE A 64 -16.09 -10.14 22.25
N ASN A 65 -16.05 -11.15 21.36
CA ASN A 65 -17.01 -11.34 20.25
C ASN A 65 -17.21 -10.08 19.38
N LEU A 66 -16.14 -9.30 19.21
CA LEU A 66 -16.18 -8.05 18.45
C LEU A 66 -15.89 -8.30 16.96
N LEU A 67 -15.35 -9.47 16.60
CA LEU A 67 -14.92 -9.80 15.24
C LEU A 67 -15.95 -10.65 14.49
N THR A 68 -16.29 -10.23 13.26
CA THR A 68 -17.14 -11.02 12.36
C THR A 68 -16.30 -11.99 11.55
N LEU A 69 -16.73 -13.26 11.44
CA LEU A 69 -16.02 -14.30 10.68
C LEU A 69 -15.72 -13.88 9.24
N LYS A 70 -16.70 -13.28 8.56
CA LYS A 70 -16.50 -12.74 7.20
C LYS A 70 -15.42 -11.67 7.13
N GLY A 71 -15.35 -10.77 8.11
CA GLY A 71 -14.36 -9.69 8.13
C GLY A 71 -12.94 -10.20 8.37
N VAL A 72 -12.79 -11.13 9.32
CA VAL A 72 -11.48 -11.73 9.63
C VAL A 72 -10.98 -12.59 8.47
N THR A 73 -11.84 -13.42 7.87
CA THR A 73 -11.45 -14.18 6.68
C THR A 73 -11.10 -13.26 5.51
N LEU A 74 -11.84 -12.18 5.27
CA LEU A 74 -11.50 -11.20 4.22
C LEU A 74 -10.11 -10.61 4.49
N PHE A 75 -9.82 -10.18 5.71
CA PHE A 75 -8.50 -9.65 6.07
C PHE A 75 -7.38 -10.65 5.78
N PHE A 76 -7.51 -11.90 6.21
CA PHE A 76 -6.51 -12.94 5.91
C PHE A 76 -6.42 -13.27 4.42
N THR A 77 -7.55 -13.25 3.71
CA THR A 77 -7.57 -13.44 2.24
C THR A 77 -6.74 -12.35 1.57
N LEU A 78 -6.95 -11.08 1.93
CA LEU A 78 -6.17 -9.94 1.42
C LEU A 78 -4.69 -10.07 1.80
N LEU A 79 -4.40 -10.45 3.04
CA LEU A 79 -3.03 -10.59 3.55
C LEU A 79 -2.26 -11.71 2.83
N PHE A 80 -2.85 -12.88 2.66
CA PHE A 80 -2.22 -13.98 1.93
C PHE A 80 -2.10 -13.67 0.43
N THR A 81 -3.09 -12.98 -0.15
CA THR A 81 -3.01 -12.49 -1.52
C THR A 81 -1.87 -11.48 -1.68
N MET A 82 -1.68 -10.57 -0.73
CA MET A 82 -0.55 -9.63 -0.70
C MET A 82 0.79 -10.37 -0.70
N PHE A 83 0.98 -11.34 0.19
CA PHE A 83 2.22 -12.13 0.22
C PHE A 83 2.44 -12.92 -1.06
N ALA A 84 1.37 -13.46 -1.65
CA ALA A 84 1.44 -14.12 -2.94
C ALA A 84 1.92 -13.15 -4.03
N CYS A 85 1.39 -11.92 -4.07
CA CYS A 85 1.81 -10.89 -5.02
C CYS A 85 3.29 -10.52 -4.83
N PHE A 86 3.80 -10.47 -3.59
CA PHE A 86 5.23 -10.25 -3.36
C PHE A 86 6.08 -11.37 -3.92
N ILE A 87 5.72 -12.63 -3.67
CA ILE A 87 6.49 -13.79 -4.14
C ILE A 87 6.45 -13.88 -5.66
N LEU A 88 5.25 -13.79 -6.25
CA LEU A 88 5.05 -13.80 -7.70
C LEU A 88 5.71 -12.60 -8.38
N GLY A 89 5.88 -11.51 -7.64
CA GLY A 89 6.42 -10.26 -8.14
C GLY A 89 7.94 -10.21 -8.25
N MET A 90 8.69 -11.09 -7.60
CA MET A 90 10.14 -10.89 -7.46
C MET A 90 10.89 -11.09 -8.78
N GLY A 91 11.63 -10.07 -9.22
CA GLY A 91 12.72 -10.22 -10.19
C GLY A 91 12.33 -10.24 -11.67
N ILE A 92 11.17 -9.71 -12.04
CA ILE A 92 10.69 -9.61 -13.44
C ILE A 92 10.19 -8.18 -13.77
N PRO A 93 10.14 -7.76 -15.06
CA PRO A 93 9.67 -6.42 -15.44
C PRO A 93 8.23 -6.14 -14.95
N THR A 94 7.94 -4.91 -14.52
CA THR A 94 6.65 -4.51 -13.91
C THR A 94 5.41 -4.93 -14.72
N THR A 95 5.46 -4.82 -16.05
CA THR A 95 4.37 -5.27 -16.93
C THR A 95 4.15 -6.78 -16.84
N ALA A 96 5.22 -7.56 -16.95
CA ALA A 96 5.17 -9.02 -16.84
C ALA A 96 4.69 -9.48 -15.46
N GLN A 97 5.18 -8.79 -14.43
CA GLN A 97 4.86 -9.00 -13.03
C GLN A 97 3.36 -8.91 -12.77
N TYR A 98 2.71 -7.83 -13.23
CA TYR A 98 1.27 -7.66 -13.08
C TYR A 98 0.47 -8.74 -13.81
N ILE A 99 0.86 -9.10 -15.03
CA ILE A 99 0.14 -10.13 -15.81
C ILE A 99 0.18 -11.48 -15.06
N VAL A 100 1.34 -11.88 -14.56
CA VAL A 100 1.48 -13.13 -13.78
C VAL A 100 0.68 -13.07 -12.48
N ALA A 101 0.82 -11.99 -11.72
CA ALA A 101 0.13 -11.84 -10.44
C ALA A 101 -1.39 -11.77 -10.62
N SER A 102 -1.90 -11.04 -11.61
CA SER A 102 -3.34 -10.94 -11.87
C SER A 102 -3.97 -12.26 -12.30
N MET A 103 -3.23 -13.13 -13.01
CA MET A 103 -3.75 -14.45 -13.38
C MET A 103 -3.84 -15.44 -12.21
N ILE A 104 -2.97 -15.30 -11.21
CA ILE A 104 -2.88 -16.24 -10.09
C ILE A 104 -3.61 -15.71 -8.85
N ALA A 105 -3.36 -14.45 -8.47
CA ALA A 105 -3.81 -13.87 -7.21
C ALA A 105 -5.16 -13.14 -7.30
N ALA A 106 -5.48 -12.48 -8.42
CA ALA A 106 -6.76 -11.77 -8.57
C ALA A 106 -7.99 -12.70 -8.46
N PRO A 107 -7.96 -13.96 -8.96
CA PRO A 107 -9.06 -14.90 -8.77
C PRO A 107 -9.44 -15.14 -7.30
N ALA A 108 -8.53 -14.97 -6.33
CA ALA A 108 -8.83 -15.11 -4.91
C ALA A 108 -9.81 -14.02 -4.45
N LEU A 109 -9.60 -12.79 -4.90
CA LEU A 109 -10.43 -11.65 -4.58
C LEU A 109 -11.76 -11.68 -5.34
N LEU A 110 -11.72 -12.08 -6.60
CA LEU A 110 -12.91 -12.26 -7.44
C LEU A 110 -13.84 -13.36 -6.89
N GLN A 111 -13.29 -14.50 -6.46
CA GLN A 111 -14.07 -15.57 -5.84
C GLN A 111 -14.66 -15.15 -4.49
N TRP A 112 -13.98 -14.27 -3.75
CA TRP A 112 -14.52 -13.69 -2.53
C TRP A 112 -15.68 -12.71 -2.81
N GLY A 113 -15.86 -12.27 -4.06
CA GLY A 113 -16.90 -11.33 -4.48
C GLY A 113 -16.45 -9.86 -4.54
N ILE A 114 -15.15 -9.59 -4.51
CA ILE A 114 -14.62 -8.24 -4.68
C ILE A 114 -14.73 -7.85 -6.16
N ASN A 115 -15.08 -6.59 -6.44
CA ASN A 115 -15.21 -6.09 -7.79
C ASN A 115 -13.92 -6.31 -8.61
N PRO A 116 -14.00 -6.62 -9.92
CA PRO A 116 -12.82 -6.80 -10.76
C PRO A 116 -11.85 -5.63 -10.76
N LEU A 117 -12.34 -4.39 -10.86
CA LEU A 117 -11.49 -3.20 -10.84
C LEU A 117 -10.64 -3.17 -9.57
N VAL A 118 -11.28 -3.30 -8.41
CA VAL A 118 -10.63 -3.28 -7.10
C VAL A 118 -9.64 -4.45 -6.97
N SER A 119 -10.04 -5.65 -7.40
CA SER A 119 -9.21 -6.86 -7.34
C SER A 119 -7.93 -6.72 -8.17
N HIS A 120 -8.05 -6.23 -9.40
CA HIS A 120 -6.91 -6.00 -10.28
C HIS A 120 -6.00 -4.87 -9.77
N PHE A 121 -6.56 -3.78 -9.23
CA PHE A 121 -5.76 -2.72 -8.62
C PHE A 121 -5.02 -3.17 -7.36
N PHE A 122 -5.66 -4.00 -6.52
CA PHE A 122 -5.03 -4.57 -5.33
C PHE A 122 -3.78 -5.38 -5.71
N VAL A 123 -3.92 -6.29 -6.67
CA VAL A 123 -2.84 -7.16 -7.12
C VAL A 123 -1.77 -6.37 -7.87
N PHE A 124 -2.16 -5.45 -8.75
CA PHE A 124 -1.24 -4.54 -9.45
C PHE A 124 -0.34 -3.77 -8.49
N TYR A 125 -0.95 -3.17 -7.46
CA TYR A 125 -0.23 -2.35 -6.50
C TYR A 125 0.78 -3.17 -5.69
N TYR A 126 0.41 -4.35 -5.19
CA TYR A 126 1.34 -5.19 -4.44
C TYR A 126 2.39 -5.89 -5.30
N SER A 127 2.07 -6.18 -6.56
CA SER A 127 3.10 -6.63 -7.51
C SER A 127 4.18 -5.56 -7.58
N ILE A 128 3.83 -4.31 -7.93
CA ILE A 128 4.84 -3.24 -8.06
C ILE A 128 5.56 -2.96 -6.74
N LEU A 129 4.85 -2.98 -5.60
CA LEU A 129 5.51 -2.80 -4.30
C LEU A 129 6.53 -3.90 -3.96
N ALA A 130 6.42 -5.10 -4.54
CA ALA A 130 7.39 -6.18 -4.36
C ALA A 130 8.81 -5.71 -4.73
N ASP A 131 8.94 -4.84 -5.72
CA ASP A 131 10.23 -4.32 -6.21
C ASP A 131 10.95 -3.43 -5.18
N VAL A 132 10.23 -2.90 -4.18
CA VAL A 132 10.79 -2.10 -3.10
C VAL A 132 11.20 -2.97 -1.90
N THR A 133 10.81 -4.24 -1.88
CA THR A 133 11.10 -5.16 -0.77
C THR A 133 12.51 -5.77 -0.90
N PRO A 134 13.34 -5.76 0.16
CA PRO A 134 14.54 -6.60 0.21
C PRO A 134 14.13 -8.07 0.15
N PRO A 135 14.77 -8.93 -0.67
CA PRO A 135 16.06 -8.75 -1.32
C PRO A 135 16.02 -8.18 -2.74
N VAL A 136 14.86 -7.79 -3.28
CA VAL A 136 14.71 -7.36 -4.68
C VAL A 136 15.19 -5.92 -4.87
N ALA A 137 14.62 -4.96 -4.12
CA ALA A 137 14.98 -3.54 -3.95
C ALA A 137 15.98 -2.90 -4.96
N LEU A 138 15.82 -3.15 -6.27
CA LEU A 138 16.90 -2.96 -7.25
C LEU A 138 17.31 -1.49 -7.39
N ALA A 139 16.31 -0.60 -7.39
CA ALA A 139 16.55 0.84 -7.44
C ALA A 139 17.32 1.35 -6.21
N ALA A 140 17.01 0.83 -5.02
CA ALA A 140 17.69 1.20 -3.79
C ALA A 140 19.15 0.71 -3.77
N TYR A 141 19.40 -0.49 -4.30
CA TYR A 141 20.75 -1.05 -4.40
C TYR A 141 21.59 -0.37 -5.50
N ALA A 142 20.98 0.04 -6.60
CA ALA A 142 21.66 0.87 -7.59
C ALA A 142 22.03 2.24 -7.01
N ALA A 143 21.09 2.88 -6.31
CA ALA A 143 21.32 4.18 -5.65
C ALA A 143 22.38 4.11 -4.54
N SER A 144 22.48 2.98 -3.82
CA SER A 144 23.52 2.79 -2.82
C SER A 144 24.92 2.70 -3.45
N GLY A 145 25.04 2.10 -4.64
CA GLY A 145 26.29 2.07 -5.40
C GLY A 145 26.78 3.46 -5.84
N ILE A 146 25.84 4.37 -6.15
CA ILE A 146 26.16 5.78 -6.49
C ILE A 146 26.55 6.58 -5.24
N SER A 147 25.84 6.38 -4.14
CA SER A 147 26.05 7.14 -2.89
C SER A 147 27.15 6.59 -1.98
N GLY A 148 27.66 5.38 -2.25
CA GLY A 148 28.62 4.68 -1.41
C GLY A 148 28.01 4.10 -0.12
N ALA A 149 26.69 4.02 -0.02
CA ALA A 149 25.99 3.44 1.12
C ALA A 149 25.94 1.90 1.03
N ASP A 150 25.75 1.24 2.18
CA ASP A 150 25.49 -0.20 2.20
C ASP A 150 24.16 -0.53 1.48
N PRO A 151 24.16 -1.43 0.47
CA PRO A 151 22.96 -1.73 -0.30
C PRO A 151 21.82 -2.25 0.55
N PHE A 152 22.09 -3.18 1.46
CA PHE A 152 21.06 -3.83 2.25
C PHE A 152 20.39 -2.85 3.24
N ARG A 153 21.17 -2.01 3.92
CA ARG A 153 20.67 -0.94 4.78
C ARG A 153 19.86 0.09 3.99
N THR A 154 20.30 0.42 2.78
CA THR A 154 19.58 1.35 1.89
C THR A 154 18.23 0.76 1.47
N GLY A 155 18.20 -0.50 1.08
CA GLY A 155 16.97 -1.24 0.75
C GLY A 155 16.00 -1.31 1.94
N LEU A 156 16.48 -1.68 3.13
CA LEU A 156 15.67 -1.70 4.35
C LEU A 156 15.10 -0.31 4.68
N ARG A 157 15.90 0.75 4.51
CA ARG A 157 15.44 2.12 4.76
C ARG A 157 14.38 2.54 3.75
N ALA A 158 14.59 2.26 2.46
CA ALA A 158 13.63 2.52 1.39
C ALA A 158 12.31 1.78 1.61
N PHE A 159 12.38 0.49 1.95
CA PHE A 159 11.22 -0.34 2.29
C PHE A 159 10.44 0.23 3.48
N THR A 160 11.16 0.57 4.55
CA THR A 160 10.57 1.16 5.75
C THR A 160 9.85 2.47 5.43
N LEU A 161 10.47 3.36 4.65
CA LEU A 161 9.84 4.61 4.21
C LEU A 161 8.65 4.40 3.27
N SER A 162 8.65 3.30 2.51
CA SER A 162 7.58 2.94 1.58
C SER A 162 6.40 2.24 2.24
N SER A 163 6.46 1.97 3.55
CA SER A 163 5.39 1.34 4.35
C SER A 163 4.02 2.00 4.17
N GLY A 164 3.97 3.32 3.92
CA GLY A 164 2.74 4.06 3.57
C GLY A 164 2.00 3.46 2.38
N GLY A 165 2.73 2.97 1.38
CA GLY A 165 2.14 2.34 0.20
C GLY A 165 1.46 1.00 0.51
N PHE A 166 1.92 0.25 1.52
CA PHE A 166 1.41 -1.10 1.79
C PHE A 166 -0.02 -1.11 2.30
N ILE A 167 -0.52 0.04 2.69
CA ILE A 167 -1.86 0.22 3.27
C ILE A 167 -2.89 0.57 2.20
N VAL A 168 -2.46 1.25 1.14
CA VAL A 168 -3.32 1.78 0.08
C VAL A 168 -4.19 0.70 -0.59
N PRO A 169 -3.71 -0.53 -0.87
CA PRO A 169 -4.57 -1.56 -1.46
C PRO A 169 -5.69 -2.03 -0.54
N PHE A 170 -5.46 -2.13 0.78
CA PHE A 170 -6.52 -2.49 1.74
C PHE A 170 -7.65 -1.45 1.72
N VAL A 171 -7.29 -0.18 1.56
CA VAL A 171 -8.24 0.93 1.42
C VAL A 171 -9.08 0.79 0.16
N PHE A 172 -8.50 0.36 -0.96
CA PHE A 172 -9.26 0.15 -2.19
C PHE A 172 -10.38 -0.89 -2.03
N VAL A 173 -10.17 -1.87 -1.15
CA VAL A 173 -11.16 -2.91 -0.84
C VAL A 173 -12.20 -2.42 0.16
N SER A 174 -11.79 -1.69 1.20
CA SER A 174 -12.72 -1.18 2.23
C SER A 174 -13.54 0.02 1.74
N ALA A 175 -12.94 0.94 0.99
CA ALA A 175 -13.57 2.11 0.42
C ALA A 175 -13.24 2.29 -1.07
N PRO A 176 -13.88 1.50 -1.96
CA PRO A 176 -13.69 1.59 -3.41
C PRO A 176 -13.99 2.97 -4.02
N ILE A 177 -14.71 3.84 -3.31
CA ILE A 177 -15.04 5.20 -3.77
C ILE A 177 -13.80 6.04 -4.08
N VAL A 178 -12.66 5.74 -3.46
CA VAL A 178 -11.37 6.41 -3.72
C VAL A 178 -10.89 6.16 -5.15
N LEU A 179 -11.28 5.03 -5.75
CA LEU A 179 -11.03 4.69 -7.15
C LEU A 179 -12.08 5.29 -8.10
N GLY A 180 -13.03 6.09 -7.59
CA GLY A 180 -14.19 6.56 -8.34
C GLY A 180 -15.23 5.47 -8.61
N TYR A 181 -15.12 4.29 -7.98
CA TYR A 181 -16.11 3.22 -8.10
C TYR A 181 -17.31 3.47 -7.17
N PRO A 182 -18.56 3.24 -7.62
CA PRO A 182 -18.96 2.66 -8.91
C PRO A 182 -19.11 3.66 -10.08
N SER A 183 -19.14 4.97 -9.82
CA SER A 183 -19.48 6.01 -10.80
C SER A 183 -18.57 6.07 -12.05
N ILE A 184 -17.32 5.61 -11.95
CA ILE A 184 -16.40 5.54 -13.09
C ILE A 184 -16.75 4.45 -14.10
N LEU A 185 -17.47 3.39 -13.67
CA LEU A 185 -17.90 2.29 -14.53
C LEU A 185 -19.36 2.42 -14.96
N ASP A 186 -20.20 3.00 -14.12
CA ASP A 186 -21.61 3.25 -14.42
C ASP A 186 -21.94 4.75 -14.27
N PRO A 187 -22.12 5.48 -15.39
CA PRO A 187 -22.48 6.90 -15.36
C PRO A 187 -23.83 7.19 -14.68
N ASN A 188 -24.70 6.18 -14.50
CA ASN A 188 -26.01 6.35 -13.89
C ASN A 188 -25.96 6.39 -12.35
N VAL A 189 -24.85 5.98 -11.73
CA VAL A 189 -24.71 5.99 -10.28
C VAL A 189 -24.05 7.30 -9.84
N PRO A 190 -24.78 8.21 -9.17
CA PRO A 190 -24.21 9.46 -8.71
C PRO A 190 -23.12 9.22 -7.67
N MET A 191 -22.02 9.97 -7.78
CA MET A 191 -20.91 9.88 -6.84
C MET A 191 -21.26 10.64 -5.56
N ASP A 192 -21.14 9.97 -4.40
CA ASP A 192 -21.23 10.63 -3.11
C ASP A 192 -19.93 11.38 -2.80
N TRP A 193 -19.90 12.66 -3.17
CA TRP A 193 -18.76 13.54 -2.95
C TRP A 193 -18.46 13.76 -1.47
N VAL A 194 -19.46 13.71 -0.58
CA VAL A 194 -19.24 13.91 0.85
C VAL A 194 -18.47 12.71 1.41
N TRP A 195 -18.93 11.50 1.08
CA TRP A 195 -18.22 10.28 1.46
C TRP A 195 -16.81 10.22 0.86
N PHE A 196 -16.65 10.56 -0.41
CA PHE A 196 -15.34 10.62 -1.06
C PHE A 196 -14.38 11.58 -0.33
N CYS A 197 -14.83 12.80 -0.03
CA CYS A 197 -14.02 13.79 0.69
C CYS A 197 -13.66 13.33 2.11
N GLN A 198 -14.60 12.69 2.82
CA GLN A 198 -14.33 12.12 4.15
C GLN A 198 -13.24 11.04 4.07
N VAL A 199 -13.38 10.07 3.17
CA VAL A 199 -12.39 8.99 3.00
C VAL A 199 -11.04 9.57 2.58
N LEU A 200 -11.01 10.52 1.65
CA LEU A 200 -9.76 11.15 1.23
C LEU A 200 -9.06 11.84 2.42
N PHE A 201 -9.81 12.55 3.26
CA PHE A 201 -9.28 13.21 4.44
C PHE A 201 -8.71 12.20 5.45
N THR A 202 -9.44 11.12 5.75
CA THR A 202 -8.99 10.12 6.72
C THR A 202 -7.77 9.36 6.22
N LEU A 203 -7.67 9.11 4.90
CA LEU A 203 -6.48 8.52 4.29
C LEU A 203 -5.25 9.40 4.35
N ILE A 204 -5.39 10.71 4.09
CA ILE A 204 -4.29 11.64 4.23
C ILE A 204 -3.83 11.68 5.70
N ALA A 205 -4.78 11.74 6.64
CA ALA A 205 -4.47 11.72 8.08
C ALA A 205 -3.80 10.40 8.50
N GLY A 206 -4.27 9.26 7.98
CA GLY A 206 -3.72 7.92 8.22
C GLY A 206 -2.31 7.78 7.67
N ALA A 207 -2.05 8.29 6.46
CA ALA A 207 -0.71 8.31 5.87
C ALA A 207 0.27 9.18 6.67
N ILE A 208 -0.18 10.34 7.18
CA ILE A 208 0.60 11.18 8.09
C ILE A 208 0.90 10.45 9.40
N ALA A 209 -0.10 9.79 9.99
CA ALA A 209 0.04 9.03 11.24
C ALA A 209 1.04 7.85 11.08
N LEU A 210 0.96 7.14 9.95
CA LEU A 210 1.89 6.07 9.64
C LEU A 210 3.30 6.60 9.39
N GLY A 211 3.42 7.69 8.62
CA GLY A 211 4.69 8.38 8.41
C GLY A 211 5.33 8.81 9.73
N ALA A 212 4.55 9.37 10.65
CA ALA A 212 5.01 9.74 11.99
C ALA A 212 5.47 8.54 12.83
N THR A 213 4.81 7.39 12.68
CA THR A 213 5.18 6.13 13.33
C THR A 213 6.53 5.61 12.85
N VAL A 214 6.75 5.66 11.54
CA VAL A 214 7.93 5.11 10.87
C VAL A 214 9.13 6.04 11.03
N ILE A 215 8.95 7.33 10.79
CA ILE A 215 9.99 8.36 10.85
C ILE A 215 10.30 8.71 12.32
N GLY A 216 9.32 8.57 13.23
CA GLY A 216 9.47 8.94 14.63
C GLY A 216 9.42 10.46 14.86
N TYR A 217 8.74 11.18 13.97
CA TYR A 217 8.65 12.63 14.01
C TYR A 217 7.30 13.10 13.45
N LEU A 218 6.65 14.04 14.14
CA LEU A 218 5.46 14.73 13.65
C LEU A 218 5.63 16.25 13.82
N ALA A 219 5.60 16.74 15.07
CA ALA A 219 5.88 18.14 15.39
C ALA A 219 7.09 18.31 16.34
N ASP A 220 7.42 17.23 17.05
CA ASP A 220 8.64 17.03 17.84
C ASP A 220 9.08 15.56 17.69
N ARG A 221 10.23 15.20 18.25
CA ARG A 221 10.69 13.80 18.29
C ARG A 221 9.70 12.94 19.08
N SER A 222 9.19 11.88 18.45
CA SER A 222 8.24 10.96 19.07
C SER A 222 8.93 9.98 20.01
N THR A 223 8.37 9.77 21.20
CA THR A 223 8.74 8.65 22.08
C THR A 223 8.21 7.32 21.53
N ILE A 224 8.69 6.18 22.05
CA ILE A 224 8.19 4.85 21.62
C ILE A 224 6.67 4.75 21.82
N LEU A 225 6.16 5.24 22.95
CA LEU A 225 4.72 5.27 23.23
C LEU A 225 3.96 6.14 22.21
N GLU A 226 4.46 7.33 21.91
CA GLU A 226 3.85 8.21 20.90
C GLU A 226 3.86 7.58 19.51
N ARG A 227 4.92 6.82 19.16
CA ARG A 227 4.97 6.05 17.90
C ARG A 227 3.96 4.92 17.87
N VAL A 228 3.76 4.21 18.97
CA VAL A 228 2.71 3.18 19.07
C VAL A 228 1.33 3.82 18.94
N LEU A 229 1.09 4.97 19.58
CA LEU A 229 -0.17 5.70 19.46
C LEU A 229 -0.43 6.20 18.04
N THR A 230 0.56 6.75 17.34
CA THR A 230 0.40 7.12 15.93
C THR A 230 0.23 5.90 15.02
N GLY A 231 0.79 4.75 15.39
CA GLY A 231 0.60 3.49 14.67
C GLY A 231 -0.83 2.97 14.81
N LEU A 232 -1.39 3.03 16.02
CA LEU A 232 -2.80 2.72 16.28
C LEU A 232 -3.73 3.73 15.58
N ALA A 233 -3.39 5.01 15.61
CA ALA A 233 -4.13 6.04 14.87
C ALA A 233 -4.15 5.74 13.37
N ALA A 234 -3.00 5.36 12.79
CA ALA A 234 -2.94 4.93 11.39
C ALA A 234 -3.84 3.71 11.16
N ALA A 235 -3.71 2.65 11.97
CA ALA A 235 -4.53 1.43 11.83
C ALA A 235 -6.04 1.72 11.82
N PHE A 236 -6.53 2.61 12.68
CA PHE A 236 -7.93 2.99 12.71
C PHE A 236 -8.36 3.87 11.52
N LEU A 237 -7.51 4.77 11.04
CA LEU A 237 -7.81 5.66 9.91
C LEU A 237 -7.75 4.98 8.53
N ILE A 238 -7.23 3.76 8.47
CA ILE A 238 -7.04 3.00 7.22
C ILE A 238 -8.31 2.29 6.77
N MET A 239 -9.15 1.89 7.73
CA MET A 239 -10.46 1.34 7.46
C MET A 239 -11.48 2.44 7.77
N PRO A 240 -11.88 3.23 6.77
CA PRO A 240 -12.73 4.39 6.98
C PRO A 240 -14.10 3.92 7.46
N GLU A 241 -14.36 4.15 8.73
CA GLU A 241 -15.62 3.91 9.41
C GLU A 241 -15.80 5.03 10.42
N ASN A 242 -17.03 5.53 10.60
CA ASN A 242 -17.24 6.74 11.40
C ASN A 242 -16.65 6.64 12.83
N ILE A 243 -16.70 5.45 13.45
CA ILE A 243 -16.18 5.25 14.82
C ILE A 243 -14.65 5.16 14.81
N THR A 244 -14.07 4.36 13.91
CA THR A 244 -12.61 4.19 13.82
C THR A 244 -11.94 5.50 13.40
N ASP A 245 -12.57 6.27 12.51
CA ASP A 245 -12.10 7.58 12.06
C ASP A 245 -12.01 8.56 13.24
N ILE A 246 -13.05 8.65 14.06
CA ILE A 246 -13.07 9.55 15.23
C ILE A 246 -11.99 9.14 16.23
N LEU A 247 -11.86 7.83 16.52
CA LEU A 247 -10.83 7.33 17.43
C LEU A 247 -9.42 7.58 16.90
N GLY A 248 -9.19 7.32 15.62
CA GLY A 248 -7.91 7.52 14.95
C GLY A 248 -7.50 8.99 14.89
N LEU A 249 -8.43 9.87 14.50
CA LEU A 249 -8.21 11.32 14.51
C LEU A 249 -7.98 11.84 15.93
N GLY A 250 -8.73 11.32 16.92
CA GLY A 250 -8.56 11.65 18.33
C GLY A 250 -7.17 11.30 18.85
N LEU A 251 -6.67 10.09 18.54
CA LEU A 251 -5.31 9.65 18.89
C LEU A 251 -4.23 10.50 18.22
N LEU A 252 -4.37 10.76 16.91
CA LEU A 252 -3.42 11.60 16.17
C LEU A 252 -3.38 13.03 16.74
N PHE A 253 -4.55 13.59 17.03
CA PHE A 253 -4.68 14.92 17.63
C PHE A 253 -4.08 14.97 19.04
N ALA A 254 -4.33 13.96 19.88
CA ALA A 254 -3.76 13.87 21.22
C ALA A 254 -2.22 13.88 21.18
N VAL A 255 -1.60 13.08 20.30
CA VAL A 255 -0.15 13.07 20.11
C VAL A 255 0.37 14.42 19.61
N TYR A 256 -0.32 15.03 18.65
CA TYR A 256 0.03 16.37 18.15
C TYR A 256 -0.01 17.44 19.25
N VAL A 257 -1.04 17.43 20.11
CA VAL A 257 -1.16 18.35 21.25
C VAL A 257 -0.02 18.13 22.24
N ILE A 258 0.31 16.89 22.59
CA ILE A 258 1.43 16.55 23.48
C ILE A 258 2.74 17.11 22.93
N HIS A 259 3.01 16.93 21.63
CA HIS A 259 4.20 17.49 20.97
C HIS A 259 4.23 19.02 21.01
N LYS A 260 3.11 19.67 20.72
CA LYS A 260 3.00 21.13 20.73
C LYS A 260 3.22 21.71 22.13
N LEU A 261 2.68 21.07 23.16
CA LEU A 261 2.89 21.45 24.56
C LEU A 261 4.35 21.24 25.00
N ARG A 262 4.98 20.12 24.62
CA ARG A 262 6.40 19.84 24.91
C ARG A 262 7.32 20.87 24.24
N LYS A 263 7.07 21.19 22.97
CA LYS A 263 7.82 22.21 22.21
C LYS A 263 7.68 23.61 22.84
N ARG A 264 6.49 23.97 23.32
CA ARG A 264 6.25 25.22 24.06
C ARG A 264 7.00 25.26 25.40
N ARG A 265 6.96 24.18 26.20
CA ARG A 265 7.69 24.09 27.47
C ARG A 265 9.21 24.20 27.27
N ARG A 266 9.75 23.57 26.24
CA ARG A 266 11.18 23.65 25.91
C ARG A 266 11.59 25.07 25.51
N LYS A 267 10.77 25.77 24.71
CA LYS A 267 10.99 27.20 24.38
C LYS A 267 10.96 28.09 25.63
N LEU A 268 10.06 27.84 26.58
CA LEU A 268 9.96 28.62 27.83
C LEU A 268 11.13 28.36 28.80
N GLN A 269 11.73 27.17 28.76
CA GLN A 269 12.90 26.82 29.58
C GLN A 269 14.24 27.29 28.98
N THR A 270 14.24 27.84 27.77
CA THR A 270 15.43 28.48 27.16
C THR A 270 15.18 29.99 26.99
N PRO A 271 15.17 30.79 28.07
CA PRO A 271 15.18 32.25 27.94
C PRO A 271 16.59 32.68 27.50
N GLY A 272 16.76 32.91 26.19
CA GLY A 272 17.99 33.50 25.63
C GLY A 272 18.84 32.54 24.82
N ALA A 273 18.53 32.38 23.53
CA ALA A 273 19.57 32.25 22.51
C ALA A 273 19.50 33.55 21.68
N PRO A 274 20.59 34.30 21.50
CA PRO A 274 20.57 35.50 20.69
C PRO A 274 20.07 35.15 19.28
N ALA A 275 19.32 36.07 18.68
CA ALA A 275 19.10 36.04 17.25
C ALA A 275 20.49 35.95 16.58
N GLU A 276 20.77 34.83 15.93
CA GLU A 276 21.90 34.74 15.00
C GLU A 276 21.75 35.90 14.03
N THR A 277 22.64 36.88 14.21
CA THR A 277 22.87 37.98 13.29
C THR A 277 23.13 37.38 11.92
N ALA A 278 22.21 37.64 11.00
CA ALA A 278 22.49 37.55 9.59
C ALA A 278 23.67 38.47 9.28
N ALA A 279 24.81 37.88 8.94
CA ALA A 279 25.93 38.48 8.24
C ALA A 279 26.43 37.44 7.23
#